data_AF-A0A529HK23-F1
#
_entry.id   AF-A0A529HK23-F1
#
_cell.length_a   1.000
_cell.length_b   1.000
_cell.length_c   1.000
_cell.angle_alpha   90.00
_cell.angle_beta   90.00
_cell.angle_gamma   90.00
#
_symmetry.space_group_name_H-M   'P 1'
#
loop_
_entity.id
_entity.type
_entity.pdbx_description
1 polymer ?
#
loop_
_entity_poly.entity_id
_entity_poly.type
_entity_poly.pdbx_seq_one_letter_code
_entity_poly.pdbx_strand_id
1 'polypeptide(L)'
;SKSELEAVLRQVGAERYHNRHPFHHRMTSGVLTKAEMQAWALNRYCYQAVIPRKDAMILAHAEDPAFRAAWRKRIEDHDGEDGWSGG
;
A
#
# COMPACT_ATOMS: atom_id res chain seq x y z
N SER A 1 22.19 11.22 -11.72
CA SER A 1 22.07 10.01 -12.56
C SER A 1 20.87 9.18 -12.12
N LYS A 2 20.48 8.13 -12.87
CA LYS A 2 19.40 7.22 -12.42
C LYS A 2 19.70 6.57 -11.07
N SER A 3 20.97 6.19 -10.83
CA SER A 3 21.40 5.57 -9.58
C SER A 3 21.36 6.54 -8.40
N GLU A 4 21.76 7.80 -8.60
CA GLU A 4 21.67 8.83 -7.56
C GLU A 4 20.22 9.11 -7.17
N LEU A 5 19.30 9.19 -8.14
CA LEU A 5 17.88 9.37 -7.85
C LEU A 5 17.31 8.19 -7.04
N GLU A 6 17.63 6.96 -7.44
CA GLU A 6 17.21 5.77 -6.70
C GLU A 6 17.73 5.77 -5.26
N ALA A 7 18.99 6.17 -5.06
CA ALA A 7 19.58 6.28 -3.73
C ALA A 7 18.81 7.26 -2.84
N VAL A 8 18.40 8.41 -3.38
CA VAL A 8 17.57 9.40 -2.65
C VAL A 8 16.21 8.82 -2.29
N LEU A 9 15.52 8.15 -3.22
CA LEU A 9 14.22 7.53 -2.94
C LEU A 9 14.32 6.45 -1.85
N ARG A 10 15.37 5.64 -1.88
CA ARG A 10 15.63 4.62 -0.85
C ARG A 10 15.95 5.23 0.51
N GLN A 11 16.68 6.34 0.54
CA GLN A 11 16.98 7.05 1.78
C GLN A 11 15.72 7.55 2.47
N VAL A 12 14.75 8.10 1.72
CA VAL A 12 13.45 8.50 2.27
C VAL A 12 12.73 7.32 2.90
N GLY A 13 12.75 6.15 2.26
CA GLY A 13 12.21 4.92 2.83
C GLY A 13 12.91 4.53 4.15
N ALA A 14 14.24 4.54 4.17
CA ALA A 14 15.01 4.20 5.36
C ALA A 14 14.74 5.12 6.57
N GLU A 15 14.42 6.38 6.32
CA GLU A 15 14.19 7.39 7.35
C GLU A 15 12.73 7.54 7.76
N ARG A 16 11.78 7.41 6.82
CA ARG A 16 10.39 7.84 6.98
C ARG A 16 9.36 6.75 6.80
N TYR A 17 9.76 5.55 6.40
CA TYR A 17 8.79 4.47 6.24
C TYR A 17 8.16 4.09 7.59
N HIS A 18 6.90 3.69 7.55
CA HIS A 18 6.07 3.52 8.75
C HIS A 18 6.52 2.38 9.67
N ASN A 19 7.46 1.54 9.24
CA ASN A 19 8.03 0.47 10.05
C ASN A 19 8.78 1.03 11.26
N ARG A 20 9.26 2.28 11.17
CA ARG A 20 9.89 3.03 12.27
C ARG A 20 8.90 3.61 13.27
N HIS A 21 7.60 3.60 12.97
CA HIS A 21 6.62 4.20 13.85
C HIS A 21 6.50 3.36 15.14
N PRO A 22 6.46 3.99 16.34
CA PRO A 22 6.40 3.25 17.61
C PRO A 22 5.25 2.24 17.67
N PHE A 23 4.08 2.58 17.10
CA PHE A 23 2.95 1.65 17.00
C PHE A 23 3.28 0.39 16.19
N HIS A 24 3.99 0.53 15.06
CA HIS A 24 4.39 -0.62 14.24
C HIS A 24 5.38 -1.52 14.98
N HIS A 25 6.35 -0.93 15.69
CA HIS A 25 7.27 -1.70 16.53
C HIS A 25 6.54 -2.49 17.63
N ARG A 26 5.60 -1.85 18.35
CA ARG A 26 4.76 -2.51 19.35
C ARG A 26 3.92 -3.65 18.76
N MET A 27 3.40 -3.45 17.55
CA MET A 27 2.65 -4.46 16.81
C MET A 27 3.53 -5.67 16.49
N THR A 28 4.71 -5.45 15.90
CA THR A 28 5.63 -6.53 15.50
C THR A 28 6.29 -7.24 16.67
N SER A 29 6.45 -6.57 17.82
CA SER A 29 6.95 -7.20 19.05
C SER A 29 5.86 -7.92 19.84
N GLY A 30 4.59 -7.88 19.40
CA GLY A 30 3.49 -8.61 20.01
C GLY A 30 2.94 -8.00 21.30
N VAL A 31 3.22 -6.72 21.58
CA VAL A 31 2.83 -6.07 22.84
C VAL A 31 1.58 -5.19 22.73
N LEU A 32 0.86 -5.25 21.61
CA LEU A 32 -0.45 -4.61 21.50
C LEU A 32 -1.48 -5.39 22.30
N THR A 33 -2.36 -4.65 22.96
CA THR A 33 -3.59 -5.21 23.48
C THR A 33 -4.51 -5.65 22.34
N LYS A 34 -5.47 -6.54 22.62
CA LYS A 34 -6.48 -6.96 21.65
C LYS A 34 -7.23 -5.75 21.05
N ALA A 35 -7.58 -4.77 21.86
CA ALA A 35 -8.30 -3.57 21.42
C ALA A 35 -7.46 -2.72 20.45
N GLU A 36 -6.16 -2.53 20.74
CA GLU A 36 -5.25 -1.81 19.84
C GLU A 36 -5.08 -2.54 18.50
N MET A 37 -4.96 -3.87 18.52
CA MET A 37 -4.88 -4.67 17.30
C MET A 37 -6.17 -4.58 16.47
N GLN A 38 -7.34 -4.65 17.12
CA GLN A 38 -8.63 -4.47 16.44
C GLN A 38 -8.78 -3.08 15.83
N ALA A 39 -8.36 -2.03 16.55
CA ALA A 39 -8.36 -0.68 16.02
C ALA A 39 -7.44 -0.55 14.81
N TRP A 40 -6.23 -1.11 14.87
CA TRP A 40 -5.33 -1.14 13.71
C TRP A 40 -5.95 -1.87 12.52
N ALA A 41 -6.52 -3.06 12.73
CA ALA A 41 -7.12 -3.85 11.67
C ALA A 41 -8.28 -3.11 10.98
N LEU A 42 -9.18 -2.52 11.77
CA LEU A 42 -10.30 -1.72 11.24
C LEU A 42 -9.82 -0.52 10.41
N ASN A 43 -8.85 0.24 10.92
CA ASN A 43 -8.33 1.40 10.20
C ASN A 43 -7.53 0.98 8.96
N ARG A 44 -6.80 -0.14 9.03
CA ARG A 44 -6.03 -0.65 7.90
C ARG A 44 -6.94 -1.21 6.81
N TYR A 45 -8.08 -1.80 7.15
CA TYR A 45 -9.12 -2.17 6.20
C TYR A 45 -9.57 -0.95 5.37
N CYS A 46 -9.85 0.18 6.02
CA CYS A 46 -10.23 1.41 5.30
C CYS A 46 -9.15 1.86 4.31
N TYR A 47 -7.88 1.75 4.67
CA TYR A 47 -6.77 2.03 3.76
C TYR A 47 -6.73 1.04 2.59
N GLN A 48 -6.77 -0.27 2.86
CA GLN A 48 -6.72 -1.31 1.81
C GLN A 48 -7.90 -1.16 0.82
N ALA A 49 -9.12 -0.93 1.31
CA ALA A 49 -10.32 -0.75 0.49
C ALA A 49 -10.31 0.54 -0.37
N VAL A 50 -9.37 1.46 -0.15
CA VAL A 50 -9.19 2.66 -0.99
C VAL A 50 -8.14 2.42 -2.08
N ILE A 51 -7.19 1.50 -1.89
CA ILE A 51 -6.10 1.25 -2.84
C ILE A 51 -6.59 1.00 -4.28
N PRO A 52 -7.52 0.07 -4.56
CA PRO A 52 -7.96 -0.19 -5.94
C PRO A 52 -8.61 1.04 -6.58
N ARG A 53 -9.35 1.85 -5.82
CA ARG A 53 -9.92 3.12 -6.29
C ARG A 53 -8.85 4.17 -6.61
N LYS A 54 -7.82 4.26 -5.76
CA LYS A 54 -6.66 5.12 -6.01
C LYS A 54 -5.88 4.65 -7.24
N ASP A 55 -5.72 3.34 -7.45
CA ASP A 55 -5.05 2.79 -8.63
C ASP A 55 -5.87 2.97 -9.92
N ALA A 56 -7.20 2.90 -9.84
CA ALA A 56 -8.09 3.24 -10.95
C ALA A 56 -7.94 4.70 -11.41
N MET A 57 -7.73 5.63 -10.48
CA MET A 57 -7.45 7.03 -10.81
C MET A 57 -6.14 7.18 -11.60
N ILE A 58 -5.09 6.44 -11.22
CA ILE A 58 -3.81 6.43 -11.95
C ILE A 58 -4.02 5.91 -13.38
N LEU A 59 -4.80 4.85 -13.56
CA LEU A 59 -5.14 4.33 -14.90
C LEU A 59 -5.92 5.35 -15.73
N ALA A 60 -6.88 6.06 -15.13
CA ALA A 60 -7.69 7.05 -15.83
C ALA A 60 -6.86 8.19 -16.42
N HIS A 61 -5.73 8.53 -15.79
CA HIS A 61 -4.80 9.55 -16.27
C HIS A 61 -3.70 9.03 -17.20
N ALA A 62 -3.60 7.71 -17.39
CA ALA A 62 -2.52 7.12 -18.17
C ALA A 62 -2.85 7.02 -19.67
N GLU A 63 -2.04 7.66 -20.51
CA GLU A 63 -2.21 7.65 -21.96
C GLU A 63 -1.63 6.38 -22.62
N ASP A 64 -0.53 5.85 -22.09
CA ASP A 64 0.16 4.66 -22.62
C ASP A 64 -0.63 3.36 -22.34
N PRO A 65 -1.09 2.63 -23.38
CA PRO A 65 -1.76 1.34 -23.22
C PRO A 65 -0.90 0.27 -22.53
N ALA A 66 0.42 0.26 -22.73
CA ALA A 66 1.31 -0.72 -22.12
C ALA A 66 1.41 -0.50 -20.61
N PHE A 67 1.54 0.77 -20.18
CA PHE A 67 1.45 1.14 -18.77
C PHE A 67 0.11 0.73 -18.15
N ARG A 68 -1.02 1.01 -18.81
CA ARG A 68 -2.34 0.61 -18.29
C ARG A 68 -2.46 -0.90 -18.11
N ALA A 69 -1.99 -1.66 -19.10
CA ALA A 69 -1.99 -3.13 -19.04
C ALA A 69 -1.14 -3.68 -17.90
N ALA A 70 0.00 -3.07 -17.59
CA ALA A 70 0.82 -3.46 -16.45
C ALA A 70 0.22 -3.02 -15.10
N TRP A 71 -0.36 -1.82 -15.04
CA TRP A 71 -0.84 -1.24 -13.77
C TRP A 71 -2.16 -1.85 -13.29
N ARG A 72 -3.05 -2.29 -14.21
CA ARG A 72 -4.36 -2.89 -13.85
C ARG A 72 -4.24 -4.08 -12.91
N LYS A 73 -3.13 -4.82 -12.96
CA LYS A 73 -2.89 -5.99 -12.11
C LYS A 73 -2.99 -5.64 -10.61
N ARG A 74 -2.62 -4.42 -10.23
CA ARG A 74 -2.74 -3.94 -8.84
C ARG A 74 -4.18 -3.88 -8.35
N ILE A 75 -5.11 -3.53 -9.24
CA ILE A 75 -6.54 -3.50 -8.92
C ILE A 75 -7.06 -4.93 -8.82
N GLU A 76 -6.74 -5.77 -9.80
CA GLU A 76 -7.12 -7.19 -9.81
C GLU A 76 -6.61 -7.95 -8.57
N ASP A 77 -5.41 -7.62 -8.08
CA ASP A 77 -4.87 -8.21 -6.85
C ASP A 77 -5.66 -7.80 -5.59
N HIS A 78 -6.16 -6.56 -5.54
CA HIS A 78 -6.93 -6.06 -4.38
C HIS A 78 -8.42 -6.45 -4.45
N ASP A 79 -9.00 -6.46 -5.64
CA ASP A 79 -10.42 -6.71 -5.85
C ASP A 79 -10.70 -8.21 -6.10
N GLY A 80 -9.73 -8.98 -6.59
CA GLY A 80 -9.95 -10.34 -7.06
C GLY A 80 -10.73 -10.38 -8.38
N GLU A 81 -11.03 -11.58 -8.88
CA GLU A 81 -11.75 -11.74 -10.16
C GLU A 81 -13.24 -11.39 -10.06
N ASP A 82 -13.83 -11.53 -8.87
CA ASP A 82 -15.23 -11.26 -8.57
C ASP A 82 -15.48 -9.85 -8.01
N GLY A 83 -14.42 -9.07 -7.77
CA GLY A 83 -14.48 -7.74 -7.19
C GLY A 83 -14.53 -7.71 -5.65
N TRP A 84 -14.48 -8.86 -4.98
CA TRP A 84 -14.60 -8.97 -3.52
C TRP A 84 -13.60 -9.91 -2.84
N SER A 85 -13.00 -10.83 -3.59
CA SER A 85 -12.17 -11.92 -3.05
C SER A 85 -10.68 -11.59 -2.96
N GLY A 86 -10.26 -10.41 -3.43
CA GLY A 86 -8.88 -9.94 -3.32
C GLY A 86 -8.48 -9.47 -1.92
N GLY A 87 -7.21 -9.08 -1.74
CA GLY A 87 -6.66 -8.65 -0.44
C GLY A 87 -5.17 -8.40 -0.42
#